data_AF-A0A3B3QGV6-F1
#
_entry.id   AF-A0A3B3QGV6-F1
#
_cell.length_a   1.000
_cell.length_b   1.000
_cell.length_c   1.000
_cell.angle_alpha   90.00
_cell.angle_beta   90.00
_cell.angle_gamma   90.00
#
_symmetry.space_group_name_H-M   'P 1'
#
loop_
_entity.id
_entity.type
_entity.pdbx_description
1 polymer ?
#
loop_
_entity_poly.entity_id
_entity_poly.type
_entity_poly.pdbx_seq_one_letter_code
_entity_poly.pdbx_strand_id
1 'polypeptide(L)'
;DQAFADVAETFNRQQEHYKTMTECLTDLRGRYRCSHGDGLSVCMRNIRDEHLQMKGYDFSLVLPPGPVPNRLQETQQQLRAICLSAKTITETSTKLQEMIDWVLQCKAEFAQQVGNAAQTYLDQRRVEANLRENMEEVQRARDLSQRYRQEAGDLMKEVAQLS
;
A
#
# COMPACT_ATOMS: atom_id res chain seq x y z
N ASP A 1 12.94 -20.95 -0.85
CA ASP A 1 11.80 -20.50 -1.67
C ASP A 1 10.61 -19.97 -0.88
N GLN A 2 10.08 -20.67 0.14
CA GLN A 2 8.88 -20.21 0.87
C GLN A 2 8.96 -18.76 1.38
N ALA A 3 10.07 -18.35 2.00
CA ALA A 3 10.20 -16.99 2.51
C ALA A 3 10.11 -15.90 1.43
N PHE A 4 10.66 -16.15 0.24
CA PHE A 4 10.53 -15.22 -0.89
C PHE A 4 9.09 -15.17 -1.40
N ALA A 5 8.40 -16.32 -1.43
CA ALA A 5 7.00 -16.40 -1.81
C ALA A 5 6.09 -15.65 -0.81
N ASP A 6 6.35 -15.80 0.49
CA ASP A 6 5.58 -15.12 1.54
C ASP A 6 5.76 -13.58 1.45
N VAL A 7 7.00 -13.12 1.21
CA VAL A 7 7.29 -11.70 0.96
C VAL A 7 6.54 -11.21 -0.28
N ALA A 8 6.63 -11.95 -1.39
CA ALA A 8 5.97 -11.58 -2.65
C ALA A 8 4.44 -11.51 -2.50
N GLU A 9 3.81 -12.51 -1.87
CA GLU A 9 2.36 -12.52 -1.63
C GLU A 9 1.92 -11.34 -0.78
N THR A 10 2.64 -11.07 0.31
CA THR A 10 2.32 -9.97 1.23
C THR A 10 2.54 -8.60 0.56
N PHE A 11 3.63 -8.44 -0.18
CA PHE A 11 3.91 -7.22 -0.95
C PHE A 11 2.88 -6.98 -2.05
N ASN A 12 2.51 -8.01 -2.82
CA ASN A 12 1.53 -7.89 -3.90
C ASN A 12 0.17 -7.42 -3.37
N ARG A 13 -0.28 -7.96 -2.23
CA ARG A 13 -1.50 -7.47 -1.55
C ARG A 13 -1.38 -6.01 -1.13
N GLN A 14 -0.25 -5.61 -0.54
CA GLN A 14 -0.02 -4.20 -0.18
C GLN A 14 -0.05 -3.29 -1.42
N GLN A 15 0.55 -3.74 -2.53
CA GLN A 15 0.55 -3.02 -3.80
C GLN A 15 -0.85 -2.90 -4.41
N GLU A 16 -1.70 -3.93 -4.34
CA GLU A 16 -3.10 -3.87 -4.77
C GLU A 16 -3.90 -2.83 -3.99
N HIS A 17 -3.71 -2.77 -2.67
CA HIS A 17 -4.32 -1.73 -1.84
C HIS A 17 -3.77 -0.34 -2.18
N TYR A 18 -2.47 -0.20 -2.39
CA TYR A 18 -1.88 1.08 -2.79
C TYR A 18 -2.42 1.56 -4.15
N LYS A 19 -2.56 0.65 -5.11
CA LYS A 19 -3.17 0.94 -6.41
C LYS A 19 -4.64 1.39 -6.24
N THR A 20 -5.43 0.63 -5.48
CA THR A 20 -6.84 0.98 -5.20
C THR A 20 -6.96 2.36 -4.57
N MET A 21 -6.11 2.67 -3.58
CA MET A 21 -6.08 3.96 -2.90
C MET A 21 -5.79 5.10 -3.88
N THR A 22 -4.75 4.95 -4.71
CA THR A 22 -4.31 5.98 -5.65
C THR A 22 -5.28 6.19 -6.81
N GLU A 23 -5.89 5.13 -7.33
CA GLU A 23 -6.96 5.21 -8.33
C GLU A 23 -8.18 5.94 -7.78
N CYS A 24 -8.67 5.53 -6.60
CA CYS A 24 -9.82 6.20 -5.97
C CYS A 24 -9.55 7.69 -5.67
N LEU A 25 -8.33 8.03 -5.24
CA LEU A 25 -7.92 9.42 -5.03
C LEU A 25 -7.89 10.21 -6.33
N THR A 26 -7.40 9.60 -7.41
CA THR A 26 -7.33 10.22 -8.74
C THR A 26 -8.73 10.50 -9.28
N ASP A 27 -9.63 9.53 -9.18
CA ASP A 27 -11.03 9.68 -9.58
C ASP A 27 -11.74 10.77 -8.78
N LEU A 28 -11.53 10.79 -7.46
CA LEU A 28 -12.10 11.80 -6.59
C LEU A 28 -11.62 13.21 -6.97
N ARG A 29 -10.31 13.38 -7.19
CA ARG A 29 -9.73 14.66 -7.65
C ARG A 29 -10.30 15.10 -8.98
N GLY A 30 -10.43 14.18 -9.94
CA GLY A 30 -11.04 14.46 -11.25
C GLY A 30 -12.49 14.92 -11.13
N ARG A 31 -13.30 14.22 -10.31
CA ARG A 31 -14.73 14.53 -10.10
C ARG A 31 -14.95 15.90 -9.44
N TYR A 32 -14.06 16.32 -8.55
CA TYR A 32 -14.19 17.58 -7.81
C TYR A 32 -13.26 18.69 -8.31
N ARG A 33 -12.57 18.46 -9.44
CA ARG A 33 -11.63 19.42 -10.08
C ARG A 33 -10.56 19.95 -9.12
N CYS A 34 -10.08 19.06 -8.26
CA CYS A 34 -8.97 19.32 -7.35
C CYS A 34 -7.66 19.31 -8.16
N SER A 35 -6.71 20.21 -7.87
CA SER A 35 -5.50 20.29 -8.69
C SER A 35 -4.58 19.08 -8.47
N HIS A 36 -3.82 18.71 -9.50
CA HIS A 36 -2.83 17.63 -9.37
C HIS A 36 -1.71 18.10 -8.44
N GLY A 37 -1.67 17.52 -7.23
CA GLY A 37 -0.75 17.93 -6.17
C GLY A 37 -1.47 18.43 -4.92
N ASP A 38 -2.74 18.81 -5.04
CA ASP A 38 -3.58 19.09 -3.88
C ASP A 38 -3.81 17.80 -3.09
N GLY A 39 -3.50 17.85 -1.80
CA GLY A 39 -3.81 16.77 -0.88
C GLY A 39 -5.32 16.52 -0.76
N LEU A 40 -5.70 15.37 -0.19
CA LEU A 40 -7.10 15.00 -0.03
C LEU A 40 -7.87 16.07 0.75
N SER A 41 -7.25 16.75 1.72
CA SER A 41 -7.87 17.83 2.51
C SER A 41 -8.34 19.01 1.70
N VAL A 42 -7.61 19.38 0.66
CA VAL A 42 -8.01 20.48 -0.23
C VAL A 42 -9.20 20.03 -1.06
N CYS A 43 -9.17 18.79 -1.54
CA CYS A 43 -10.28 18.22 -2.28
C CYS A 43 -11.55 18.09 -1.43
N MET A 44 -11.40 17.66 -0.18
CA MET A 44 -12.48 17.55 0.80
C MET A 44 -13.02 18.91 1.26
N ARG A 45 -12.19 19.96 1.28
CA ARG A 45 -12.68 21.34 1.53
C ARG A 45 -13.51 21.88 0.37
N ASN A 46 -13.20 21.49 -0.87
CA ASN A 46 -14.04 21.80 -2.04
C ASN A 46 -15.35 21.01 -2.03
N ILE A 47 -15.36 19.86 -1.36
CA ILE A 47 -16.52 19.09 -0.94
C ILE A 47 -17.21 19.79 0.27
N ARG A 48 -17.38 21.12 0.13
CA ARG A 48 -17.56 22.14 1.19
C ARG A 48 -18.76 21.95 2.14
N ASP A 49 -19.65 21.00 1.86
CA ASP A 49 -20.93 20.81 2.56
C ASP A 49 -21.19 19.33 2.98
N GLU A 50 -20.22 18.42 2.84
CA GLU A 50 -20.44 17.00 3.12
C GLU A 50 -19.88 16.60 4.50
N HIS A 51 -20.67 15.84 5.28
CA HIS A 51 -20.44 15.56 6.69
C HIS A 51 -19.30 14.54 6.88
N LEU A 52 -18.06 14.89 6.54
CA LEU A 52 -16.90 14.04 6.76
C LEU A 52 -16.74 13.78 8.26
N GLN A 53 -16.71 12.51 8.65
CA GLN A 53 -16.52 12.12 10.04
C GLN A 53 -15.33 11.18 10.16
N MET A 54 -14.42 11.52 11.08
CA MET A 54 -13.44 10.59 11.62
C MET A 54 -14.05 9.84 12.80
N LYS A 55 -13.93 8.52 12.81
CA LYS A 55 -14.25 7.67 13.95
C LYS A 55 -13.06 6.75 14.23
N GLY A 56 -12.18 7.18 15.13
CA GLY A 56 -10.91 6.50 15.37
C GLY A 56 -9.98 6.63 14.17
N TYR A 57 -9.52 5.51 13.62
CA TYR A 57 -8.69 5.46 12.41
C TYR A 57 -9.50 5.33 11.11
N ASP A 58 -10.83 5.35 11.21
CA ASP A 58 -11.70 5.23 10.05
C ASP A 58 -12.26 6.62 9.69
N PHE A 59 -12.19 6.99 8.42
CA PHE A 59 -12.87 8.17 7.88
C PHE A 59 -13.93 7.78 6.87
N SER A 60 -15.05 8.50 6.92
CA SER A 60 -16.11 8.31 5.95
C SER A 60 -16.95 9.57 5.81
N LEU A 61 -17.62 9.66 4.67
CA LEU A 61 -18.64 10.68 4.46
C LEU A 61 -19.94 10.25 5.15
N VAL A 62 -20.48 11.08 6.05
CA VAL A 62 -21.84 10.89 6.56
C VAL A 62 -22.81 11.53 5.57
N LEU A 63 -23.85 10.79 5.21
CA LEU A 63 -24.88 11.27 4.30
C LEU A 63 -26.10 11.72 5.11
N PRO A 64 -26.75 12.84 4.73
CA PRO A 64 -27.95 13.30 5.42
C PRO A 64 -29.10 12.29 5.25
N PRO A 65 -30.06 12.24 6.20
CA PRO A 65 -31.25 11.42 6.05
C PRO A 65 -32.12 11.91 4.89
N GLY A 66 -32.52 11.00 4.00
CA GLY A 66 -33.38 11.30 2.84
C GLY A 66 -32.73 10.91 1.50
N PRO A 67 -33.30 11.37 0.37
CA PRO A 67 -32.74 11.11 -0.95
C PRO A 67 -31.34 11.73 -1.08
N VAL A 68 -30.34 10.88 -1.28
CA VAL A 68 -28.95 11.31 -1.47
C VAL A 68 -28.62 11.31 -2.97
N PRO A 69 -28.04 12.40 -3.53
CA PRO A 69 -27.55 12.40 -4.90
C PRO A 69 -26.57 11.26 -5.15
N ASN A 70 -26.70 10.56 -6.28
CA ASN A 70 -25.80 9.44 -6.66
C ASN A 70 -24.31 9.82 -6.56
N ARG A 71 -23.98 11.06 -6.96
CA ARG A 71 -22.61 11.61 -6.85
C ARG A 71 -22.05 11.56 -5.43
N LEU A 72 -22.88 11.81 -4.41
CA LEU A 72 -22.47 11.76 -3.00
C LEU A 72 -22.31 10.32 -2.52
N GLN A 73 -23.18 9.40 -2.98
CA GLN A 73 -23.04 7.98 -2.66
C GLN A 73 -21.75 7.38 -3.25
N GLU A 74 -21.44 7.69 -4.51
CA GLU A 74 -20.18 7.28 -5.15
C GLU A 74 -18.96 7.83 -4.41
N THR A 75 -19.04 9.09 -3.97
CA THR A 75 -17.96 9.73 -3.21
C THR A 75 -17.77 9.09 -1.83
N GLN A 76 -18.87 8.75 -1.13
CA GLN A 76 -18.81 7.99 0.11
C GLN A 76 -18.14 6.62 -0.09
N GLN A 77 -18.49 5.90 -1.16
CA GLN A 77 -17.89 4.60 -1.47
C GLN A 77 -16.39 4.71 -1.77
N GLN A 78 -15.99 5.70 -2.57
CA GLN A 78 -14.57 5.97 -2.85
C GLN A 78 -13.80 6.30 -1.58
N LEU A 79 -14.33 7.16 -0.71
CA LEU A 79 -13.68 7.50 0.55
C LEU A 79 -13.53 6.28 1.48
N ARG A 80 -14.53 5.39 1.53
CA ARG A 80 -14.40 4.12 2.25
C ARG A 80 -13.32 3.23 1.65
N ALA A 81 -13.23 3.13 0.33
CA ALA A 81 -12.19 2.34 -0.35
C ALA A 81 -10.78 2.91 -0.08
N ILE A 82 -10.63 4.23 -0.12
CA ILE A 82 -9.38 4.93 0.22
C ILE A 82 -9.02 4.64 1.69
N CYS A 83 -9.96 4.84 2.61
CA CYS A 83 -9.76 4.61 4.05
C CYS A 83 -9.33 3.17 4.34
N LEU A 84 -10.07 2.18 3.80
CA LEU A 84 -9.77 0.77 3.98
C LEU A 84 -8.37 0.44 3.43
N SER A 85 -8.07 0.89 2.22
CA SER A 85 -6.79 0.60 1.57
C SER A 85 -5.61 1.21 2.33
N ALA A 86 -5.71 2.48 2.72
CA ALA A 86 -4.67 3.16 3.51
C ALA A 86 -4.44 2.47 4.86
N LYS A 87 -5.52 2.07 5.55
CA LYS A 87 -5.46 1.32 6.80
C LYS A 87 -4.75 -0.02 6.62
N THR A 88 -5.18 -0.83 5.65
CA THR A 88 -4.58 -2.13 5.39
C THR A 88 -3.10 -2.01 5.01
N ILE A 89 -2.71 -0.99 4.22
CA ILE A 89 -1.30 -0.72 3.95
C ILE A 89 -0.55 -0.48 5.26
N THR A 90 -1.03 0.42 6.13
CA THR A 90 -0.33 0.74 7.39
C THR A 90 -0.24 -0.46 8.34
N GLU A 91 -1.29 -1.28 8.45
CA GLU A 91 -1.34 -2.46 9.31
C GLU A 91 -0.40 -3.57 8.83
N THR A 92 -0.34 -3.81 7.52
CA THR A 92 0.49 -4.88 6.94
C THR A 92 1.96 -4.50 6.79
N SER A 93 2.28 -3.19 6.79
CA SER A 93 3.63 -2.70 6.54
C SER A 93 4.67 -3.18 7.53
N THR A 94 4.35 -3.27 8.83
CA THR A 94 5.33 -3.72 9.84
C THR A 94 5.68 -5.20 9.62
N LYS A 95 4.69 -6.06 9.44
CA LYS A 95 4.91 -7.50 9.16
C LYS A 95 5.73 -7.69 7.88
N LEU A 96 5.37 -6.98 6.81
CA LEU A 96 6.09 -7.08 5.54
C LEU A 96 7.55 -6.62 5.69
N GLN A 97 7.78 -5.53 6.42
CA GLN A 97 9.12 -5.03 6.69
C GLN A 97 9.97 -6.05 7.47
N GLU A 98 9.42 -6.67 8.51
CA GLU A 98 10.12 -7.71 9.28
C GLU A 98 10.49 -8.92 8.41
N MET A 99 9.57 -9.36 7.54
CA MET A 99 9.84 -10.46 6.60
C MET A 99 10.94 -10.12 5.61
N ILE A 100 10.89 -8.91 5.04
CA ILE A 100 11.92 -8.40 4.12
C ILE A 100 13.27 -8.31 4.81
N ASP A 101 13.33 -7.68 5.99
CA ASP A 101 14.57 -7.48 6.73
C ASP A 101 15.19 -8.82 7.12
N TRP A 102 14.36 -9.80 7.51
CA TRP A 102 14.83 -11.16 7.79
C TRP A 102 15.42 -11.84 6.54
N VAL A 103 14.72 -11.79 5.39
CA VAL A 103 15.23 -12.38 4.13
C VAL A 103 16.58 -11.76 3.73
N LEU A 104 16.70 -10.43 3.84
CA LEU A 104 17.93 -9.72 3.51
C LEU A 104 19.08 -10.07 4.46
N GLN A 105 18.81 -10.26 5.76
CA GLN A 105 19.81 -10.66 6.75
C GLN A 105 20.31 -12.09 6.51
N CYS A 106 19.43 -13.01 6.11
CA CYS A 106 19.78 -14.41 5.82
C CYS A 106 20.45 -14.62 4.45
N LYS A 107 20.83 -13.56 3.73
CA LYS A 107 21.42 -13.66 2.38
C LYS A 107 22.64 -14.59 2.30
N ALA A 108 23.57 -14.49 3.25
CA ALA A 108 24.76 -15.33 3.27
C ALA A 108 24.42 -16.80 3.53
N GLU A 109 23.46 -17.06 4.42
CA GLU A 109 22.98 -18.40 4.75
C GLU A 109 22.28 -19.03 3.54
N PHE A 110 21.43 -18.28 2.83
CA PHE A 110 20.80 -18.76 1.60
C PHE A 110 21.83 -19.04 0.51
N ALA A 111 22.84 -18.20 0.34
CA ALA A 111 23.89 -18.44 -0.64
C ALA A 111 24.66 -19.74 -0.33
N GLN A 112 24.97 -20.00 0.94
CA GLN A 112 25.63 -21.23 1.37
C GLN A 112 24.73 -22.46 1.16
N GLN A 113 23.45 -22.39 1.54
CA GLN A 113 22.50 -23.49 1.36
C GLN A 113 22.31 -23.84 -0.12
N VAL A 114 22.16 -22.81 -0.96
CA VAL A 114 21.98 -22.96 -2.41
C VAL A 114 23.24 -23.54 -3.07
N GLY A 115 24.43 -23.10 -2.64
CA GLY A 115 25.71 -23.66 -3.11
C GLY A 115 25.86 -25.14 -2.73
N ASN A 116 25.51 -25.52 -1.51
CA ASN A 116 25.61 -26.90 -1.03
C ASN A 116 24.56 -27.84 -1.65
N ALA A 117 23.40 -27.31 -2.07
CA ALA A 117 22.32 -28.08 -2.68
C ALA A 117 22.56 -28.36 -4.18
N ALA A 118 23.44 -27.60 -4.83
CA ALA A 118 23.74 -27.76 -6.24
C ALA A 118 24.61 -28.99 -6.50
N GLN A 119 24.14 -29.89 -7.37
CA GLN A 119 24.85 -31.13 -7.71
C GLN A 119 25.94 -30.91 -8.76
N THR A 120 25.84 -29.83 -9.54
CA THR A 120 26.78 -29.50 -10.61
C THR A 120 27.16 -28.02 -10.55
N TYR A 121 28.32 -27.67 -11.12
CA TYR A 121 28.76 -26.28 -11.22
C TYR A 121 27.76 -25.41 -12.03
N LEU A 122 27.18 -25.97 -13.10
CA LEU A 122 26.18 -25.24 -13.90
C LEU A 122 24.89 -25.00 -13.11
N ASP A 123 24.44 -26.00 -12.34
CA ASP A 123 23.31 -25.82 -11.45
C ASP A 123 23.59 -24.75 -10.41
N GLN A 124 24.76 -24.81 -9.76
CA GLN A 124 25.20 -23.83 -8.78
C GLN A 124 25.11 -22.40 -9.33
N ARG A 125 25.66 -22.16 -10.53
CA ARG A 125 25.64 -20.85 -11.18
C ARG A 125 24.21 -20.37 -11.45
N ARG A 126 23.31 -21.27 -11.87
CA ARG A 126 21.89 -20.95 -12.09
C ARG A 126 21.20 -20.56 -10.79
N VAL A 127 21.34 -21.36 -9.73
CA VAL A 127 20.64 -21.08 -8.47
C VAL A 127 21.22 -19.87 -7.72
N GLU A 128 22.53 -19.61 -7.84
CA GLU A 128 23.15 -18.36 -7.36
C GLU A 128 22.61 -17.13 -8.09
N ALA A 129 22.45 -17.21 -9.42
CA ALA A 129 21.86 -16.13 -10.21
C ALA A 129 20.42 -15.84 -9.79
N ASN A 130 19.59 -16.88 -9.64
CA ASN A 130 18.21 -16.75 -9.17
C ASN A 130 18.14 -16.14 -7.76
N LEU A 131 19.00 -16.57 -6.84
CA LEU A 131 19.05 -16.01 -5.49
C LEU A 131 19.40 -14.51 -5.52
N ARG A 132 20.34 -14.12 -6.37
CA ARG A 132 20.69 -12.70 -6.55
C ARG A 132 19.52 -11.88 -7.09
N GLU A 133 18.84 -12.37 -8.13
CA GLU A 133 17.67 -11.70 -8.70
C GLU A 133 16.54 -11.56 -7.65
N ASN A 134 16.25 -12.62 -6.90
CA ASN A 134 15.27 -12.58 -5.83
C ASN A 134 15.64 -11.57 -4.73
N MET A 135 16.92 -11.46 -4.38
CA MET A 135 17.39 -10.48 -3.40
C MET A 135 17.23 -9.05 -3.88
N GLU A 136 17.45 -8.81 -5.17
CA GLU A 136 17.21 -7.50 -5.78
C GLU A 136 15.71 -7.14 -5.78
N GLU A 137 14.83 -8.10 -6.05
CA GLU A 137 13.38 -7.90 -5.95
C GLU A 137 12.91 -7.64 -4.52
N VAL A 138 13.45 -8.37 -3.54
CA VAL A 138 13.14 -8.12 -2.12
C VAL A 138 13.58 -6.72 -1.68
N GLN A 139 14.72 -6.25 -2.17
CA GLN A 139 15.16 -4.88 -1.92
C GLN A 139 14.23 -3.86 -2.59
N ARG A 140 13.79 -4.09 -3.84
CA ARG A 140 12.79 -3.23 -4.49
C ARG A 140 11.47 -3.19 -3.73
N ALA A 141 10.99 -4.35 -3.27
CA ALA A 141 9.78 -4.45 -2.47
C ALA A 141 9.89 -3.66 -1.15
N ARG A 142 11.08 -3.63 -0.53
CA ARG A 142 11.36 -2.82 0.66
C ARG A 142 11.13 -1.33 0.41
N ASP A 143 11.78 -0.82 -0.63
CA ASP A 143 11.78 0.61 -0.95
C ASP A 143 10.36 1.07 -1.33
N LEU A 144 9.65 0.27 -2.14
CA LEU A 144 8.26 0.53 -2.52
C LEU A 144 7.31 0.43 -1.33
N SER A 145 7.42 -0.61 -0.49
CA SER A 145 6.58 -0.80 0.70
C SER A 145 6.71 0.37 1.68
N GLN A 146 7.94 0.84 1.91
CA GLN A 146 8.18 2.00 2.77
C GLN A 146 7.49 3.25 2.21
N ARG A 147 7.59 3.48 0.90
CA ARG A 147 6.92 4.60 0.23
C ARG A 147 5.39 4.49 0.34
N TYR A 148 4.82 3.31 0.08
CA TYR A 148 3.37 3.08 0.20
C TYR A 148 2.88 3.34 1.62
N ARG A 149 3.61 2.86 2.63
CA ARG A 149 3.33 3.13 4.05
C ARG A 149 3.33 4.61 4.35
N GLN A 150 4.35 5.34 3.88
CA GLN A 150 4.48 6.76 4.12
C GLN A 150 3.31 7.54 3.51
N GLU A 151 3.01 7.31 2.23
CA GLU A 151 1.94 8.01 1.52
C GLU A 151 0.56 7.70 2.13
N ALA A 152 0.28 6.44 2.48
CA ALA A 152 -0.96 6.06 3.18
C ALA A 152 -1.06 6.71 4.57
N GLY A 153 0.04 6.77 5.32
CA GLY A 153 0.09 7.41 6.62
C GLY A 153 -0.09 8.93 6.55
N ASP A 154 0.52 9.59 5.57
CA ASP A 154 0.38 11.04 5.38
C ASP A 154 -1.04 11.41 4.93
N LEU A 155 -1.67 10.57 4.11
CA LEU A 155 -3.08 10.70 3.76
C LEU A 155 -3.99 10.64 5.00
N MET A 156 -3.77 9.66 5.88
CA MET A 156 -4.54 9.49 7.11
C MET A 156 -4.38 10.70 8.04
N LYS A 157 -3.15 11.22 8.20
CA LYS A 157 -2.90 12.45 8.96
C LYS A 157 -3.59 13.66 8.36
N GLU A 158 -3.56 13.78 7.03
CA GLU A 158 -4.19 14.87 6.31
C GLU A 158 -5.71 14.87 6.54
N VAL A 159 -6.36 13.70 6.49
CA VAL A 159 -7.80 13.58 6.76
C VAL A 159 -8.12 13.87 8.23
N ALA A 160 -7.27 13.44 9.17
CA ALA A 160 -7.46 13.72 10.59
C ALA A 160 -7.45 15.23 10.92
N GLN A 161 -6.81 16.06 10.10
CA GLN A 161 -6.81 17.53 10.26
C GLN A 161 -8.13 18.18 9.81
N LEU A 162 -9.02 17.45 9.15
CA LEU A 162 -10.29 17.94 8.59
C LEU A 162 -11.50 17.67 9.49
N SER A 163 -11.35 16.81 10.49
CA SER A 163 -12.43 16.32 11.34
C SER A 163 -12.55 17.03 12.67
#